data_AF-A0A2M8PA46-F1
#
_entry.id   AF-A0A2M8PA46-F1
#
_cell.length_a   1.000
_cell.length_b   1.000
_cell.length_c   1.000
_cell.angle_alpha   90.00
_cell.angle_beta   90.00
_cell.angle_gamma   90.00
#
_symmetry.space_group_name_H-M   'P 1'
#
loop_
_entity.id
_entity.type
_entity.pdbx_description
1 polymer ?
#
loop_
_entity_poly.entity_id
_entity_poly.type
_entity_poly.pdbx_seq_one_letter_code
_entity_poly.pdbx_strand_id
1 'polypeptide(L)'
;MNGVIFRETLRRSWRSAALLGVTMMVMALYITAVLNDSRIVETFSQLATGLPFLLNTLGGGDAAFLVTPMGLINYGYYSWLILAVCGYAVYLGVCVTISEEERGILDVLLSAPVTRTQVVIEKTLAFAVLIALGVLIGHIGLVSMTVIFDSFRDTVDQGRLLQSSLNMLPSAWFTLVLTAALSTIVRRRNVAATLGGAIVA
;
A
#
# COMPACT_ATOMS: atom_id res chain seq x y z
N MET A 1 -3.48 -10.27 29.82
CA MET A 1 -4.07 -10.89 28.61
C MET A 1 -3.41 -10.26 27.38
N ASN A 2 -2.11 -10.50 27.17
CA ASN A 2 -1.34 -9.77 26.16
C ASN A 2 -1.48 -10.48 24.80
N GLY A 3 -1.74 -9.71 23.74
CA GLY A 3 -1.78 -10.22 22.36
C GLY A 3 -3.12 -10.83 21.91
N VAL A 4 -4.15 -10.86 22.77
CA VAL A 4 -5.48 -11.36 22.38
C VAL A 4 -6.13 -10.41 21.38
N ILE A 5 -6.01 -9.09 21.59
CA ILE A 5 -6.59 -8.08 20.70
C ILE A 5 -5.84 -8.09 19.37
N PHE A 6 -4.50 -8.21 19.41
CA PHE A 6 -3.68 -8.34 18.22
C PHE A 6 -4.13 -9.53 17.34
N ARG A 7 -4.23 -10.72 17.94
CA ARG A 7 -4.59 -11.95 17.20
C ARG A 7 -6.00 -11.89 16.64
N GLU A 8 -6.95 -11.34 17.41
CA GLU A 8 -8.33 -11.21 16.94
C GLU A 8 -8.45 -10.18 15.83
N THR A 9 -7.77 -9.04 15.93
CA THR A 9 -7.74 -8.01 14.88
C THR A 9 -7.16 -8.58 13.58
N LEU A 10 -6.08 -9.36 13.69
CA LEU A 10 -5.47 -10.06 12.55
C LEU A 10 -6.45 -11.05 11.91
N ARG A 11 -7.08 -11.91 12.72
CA ARG A 11 -8.05 -12.93 12.26
C ARG A 11 -9.34 -12.33 11.69
N ARG A 12 -9.75 -11.15 12.14
CA ARG A 12 -10.95 -10.49 11.63
C ARG A 12 -10.69 -9.75 10.33
N SER A 13 -9.50 -9.16 10.19
CA SER A 13 -9.18 -8.24 9.09
C SER A 13 -8.25 -8.81 8.03
N TRP A 14 -7.77 -10.06 8.12
CA TRP A 14 -6.92 -10.66 7.07
C TRP A 14 -7.57 -10.66 5.69
N ARG A 15 -8.91 -10.77 5.60
CA ARG A 15 -9.63 -10.73 4.32
C ARG A 15 -9.45 -9.39 3.61
N SER A 16 -9.41 -8.28 4.35
CA SER A 16 -9.22 -6.96 3.73
C SER A 16 -7.78 -6.78 3.26
N ALA A 17 -6.79 -7.29 4.01
CA ALA A 17 -5.39 -7.33 3.57
C ALA A 17 -5.19 -8.21 2.33
N ALA A 18 -5.84 -9.37 2.29
CA ALA A 18 -5.82 -10.25 1.12
C ALA A 18 -6.48 -9.58 -0.09
N LEU A 19 -7.62 -8.88 0.09
CA LEU A 19 -8.27 -8.10 -0.96
C LEU A 19 -7.36 -6.99 -1.52
N LEU A 20 -6.64 -6.26 -0.64
CA LEU A 20 -5.63 -5.30 -1.08
C LEU A 20 -4.56 -5.98 -1.93
N GLY A 21 -3.96 -7.06 -1.44
CA GLY A 21 -2.93 -7.80 -2.16
C GLY A 21 -3.39 -8.37 -3.51
N VAL A 22 -4.61 -8.91 -3.57
CA VAL A 22 -5.23 -9.37 -4.82
C VAL A 22 -5.46 -8.22 -5.78
N THR A 23 -5.88 -7.05 -5.30
CA THR A 23 -6.02 -5.86 -6.14
C THR A 23 -4.67 -5.43 -6.73
N MET A 24 -3.61 -5.45 -5.92
CA MET A 24 -2.24 -5.20 -6.38
C MET A 24 -1.77 -6.25 -7.40
N MET A 25 -2.17 -7.52 -7.25
CA MET A 25 -1.87 -8.58 -8.20
C MET A 25 -2.61 -8.39 -9.53
N VAL A 26 -3.89 -8.01 -9.51
CA VAL A 26 -4.67 -7.71 -10.73
C VAL A 26 -4.07 -6.50 -11.46
N MET A 27 -3.67 -5.47 -10.72
CA MET A 27 -2.97 -4.31 -11.30
C MET A 27 -1.62 -4.73 -11.92
N ALA A 28 -0.89 -5.65 -11.28
CA ALA A 28 0.37 -6.16 -11.80
C ALA A 28 0.14 -6.88 -13.13
N LEU A 29 -0.84 -7.79 -13.18
CA LEU A 29 -1.24 -8.50 -14.39
C LEU A 29 -1.61 -7.52 -15.51
N TYR A 30 -2.42 -6.50 -15.21
CA TYR A 30 -2.81 -5.49 -16.19
C TYR A 30 -1.58 -4.77 -16.76
N ILE A 31 -0.68 -4.26 -15.92
CA ILE A 31 0.48 -3.50 -16.39
C ILE A 31 1.46 -4.39 -17.15
N THR A 32 1.77 -5.59 -16.66
CA THR A 32 2.69 -6.49 -17.37
C THR A 32 2.09 -6.99 -18.68
N ALA A 33 0.77 -7.23 -18.75
CA ALA A 33 0.10 -7.62 -19.99
C ALA A 33 0.12 -6.48 -21.03
N VAL A 34 -0.13 -5.24 -20.59
CA VAL A 34 -0.07 -4.05 -21.45
C VAL A 34 1.36 -3.79 -21.93
N LEU A 35 2.35 -3.87 -21.05
CA LEU A 35 3.76 -3.62 -21.40
C LEU A 35 4.40 -4.78 -22.19
N ASN A 36 3.77 -5.94 -22.26
CA ASN A 36 4.20 -7.02 -23.13
C ASN A 36 3.91 -6.72 -24.62
N ASP A 37 3.02 -5.78 -24.93
CA ASP A 37 2.78 -5.32 -26.30
C ASP A 37 3.89 -4.34 -26.73
N SER A 38 4.73 -4.75 -27.68
CA SER A 38 5.87 -3.98 -28.16
C SER A 38 5.47 -2.62 -28.74
N ARG A 39 4.27 -2.49 -29.32
CA ARG A 39 3.80 -1.23 -29.92
C ARG A 39 3.58 -0.14 -28.87
N ILE A 40 3.10 -0.54 -27.68
CA ILE A 40 2.84 0.38 -26.58
C ILE A 40 4.17 0.89 -26.01
N VAL A 41 5.13 -0.02 -25.84
CA VAL A 41 6.48 0.32 -25.35
C VAL A 41 7.20 1.26 -26.32
N GLU A 42 7.14 0.99 -27.63
CA GLU A 42 7.74 1.85 -28.65
C GLU A 42 7.10 3.25 -28.66
N THR A 43 5.77 3.34 -28.54
CA THR A 43 5.06 4.62 -28.47
C THR A 43 5.48 5.41 -27.23
N PHE A 44 5.57 4.76 -26.07
CA PHE A 44 6.06 5.39 -24.84
C PHE A 44 7.53 5.84 -24.96
N SER A 45 8.38 5.05 -25.59
CA SER A 45 9.79 5.39 -25.83
C SER A 45 9.92 6.64 -26.72
N GLN A 46 9.10 6.74 -27.77
CA GLN A 46 9.10 7.89 -28.68
C GLN A 46 8.62 9.16 -27.97
N LEU A 47 7.56 9.07 -27.16
CA LEU A 47 7.07 10.18 -26.35
C LEU A 47 8.09 10.62 -25.29
N ALA A 48 8.74 9.67 -24.63
CA ALA A 48 9.76 9.94 -23.61
C ALA A 48 10.98 10.65 -24.20
N THR A 49 11.43 10.22 -25.38
CA THR A 49 12.57 10.82 -26.09
C THR A 49 12.23 12.20 -26.65
N GLY A 50 10.96 12.44 -27.03
CA GLY A 50 10.50 13.71 -27.57
C GLY A 50 10.31 14.84 -26.54
N LEU A 51 10.15 14.52 -25.25
CA LEU A 51 9.85 15.51 -24.20
C LEU A 51 10.73 15.34 -22.94
N PRO A 52 12.08 15.40 -23.05
CA PRO A 52 12.99 15.16 -21.94
C PRO A 52 12.86 16.18 -20.79
N PHE A 53 12.38 17.39 -21.09
CA PHE A 53 12.12 18.42 -20.08
C PHE A 53 10.97 18.05 -19.13
N LEU A 54 9.89 17.44 -19.62
CA LEU A 54 8.76 17.04 -18.78
C LEU A 54 9.11 15.88 -17.86
N LEU A 55 9.93 14.93 -18.34
CA LEU A 55 10.37 13.79 -17.54
C LEU A 55 11.30 14.22 -16.39
N ASN A 56 12.20 15.17 -16.64
CA ASN A 56 13.08 15.71 -15.59
C ASN A 56 12.31 16.57 -14.57
N THR A 57 11.27 17.29 -14.98
CA THR A 57 10.49 18.18 -14.10
C THR A 57 9.40 17.47 -13.30
N LEU A 58 8.87 16.34 -13.79
CA LEU A 58 7.87 15.52 -13.08
C LEU A 58 8.48 14.47 -12.13
N GLY A 59 9.79 14.55 -11.85
CA GLY A 59 10.47 13.64 -10.92
C GLY A 59 10.81 12.27 -11.50
N GLY A 60 10.84 12.14 -12.83
CA GLY A 60 11.10 10.89 -13.55
C GLY A 60 12.54 10.36 -13.49
N GLY A 61 13.48 11.14 -12.97
CA GLY A 61 14.90 10.80 -13.03
C GLY A 61 15.40 10.71 -14.48
N ASP A 62 16.55 10.03 -14.65
CA ASP A 62 17.21 9.84 -15.93
C ASP A 62 16.20 9.29 -16.96
N ALA A 63 15.90 10.07 -18.01
CA ALA A 63 14.87 9.70 -19.00
C ALA A 63 15.14 8.31 -19.62
N ALA A 64 16.41 7.89 -19.63
CA ALA A 64 16.83 6.56 -20.01
C ALA A 64 16.26 5.44 -19.10
N PHE A 65 16.12 5.67 -17.79
CA PHE A 65 15.57 4.70 -16.85
C PHE A 65 14.08 4.46 -17.09
N LEU A 66 13.31 5.51 -17.40
CA LEU A 66 11.86 5.38 -17.64
C LEU A 66 11.51 4.59 -18.90
N VAL A 67 12.44 4.47 -19.84
CA VAL A 67 12.27 3.64 -21.05
C VAL A 67 12.63 2.17 -20.77
N THR A 68 13.26 1.87 -19.63
CA THR A 68 13.55 0.48 -19.25
C THR A 68 12.30 -0.24 -18.75
N PRO A 69 12.20 -1.58 -18.94
CA PRO A 69 11.13 -2.40 -18.37
C PRO A 69 10.93 -2.16 -16.87
N MET A 70 12.04 -1.98 -16.13
CA MET A 70 11.99 -1.71 -14.69
C MET A 70 11.46 -0.31 -14.37
N GLY A 71 11.84 0.71 -15.14
CA GLY A 71 11.32 2.06 -14.97
C GLY A 71 9.83 2.15 -15.25
N LEU A 72 9.35 1.45 -16.28
CA LEU A 72 7.92 1.37 -16.61
C LEU A 72 7.11 0.67 -15.52
N ILE A 73 7.63 -0.40 -14.91
CA ILE A 73 7.00 -1.02 -13.73
C ILE A 73 7.03 -0.04 -12.55
N ASN A 74 8.15 0.63 -12.28
CA ASN A 74 8.23 1.57 -11.17
C ASN A 74 7.19 2.70 -11.30
N TYR A 75 7.16 3.34 -12.47
CA TYR A 75 6.25 4.43 -12.74
C TYR A 75 4.79 3.98 -12.84
N GLY A 76 4.52 2.92 -13.59
CA GLY A 76 3.16 2.45 -13.88
C GLY A 76 2.52 1.66 -12.74
N TYR A 77 3.29 0.92 -11.94
CA TYR A 77 2.78 0.08 -10.86
C TYR A 77 2.94 0.74 -9.50
N TYR A 78 4.17 1.09 -9.12
CA TYR A 78 4.46 1.53 -7.75
C TYR A 78 3.95 2.94 -7.44
N SER A 79 3.94 3.86 -8.41
CA SER A 79 3.41 5.23 -8.20
C SER A 79 1.93 5.25 -7.81
N TRP A 80 1.12 4.36 -8.38
CA TRP A 80 -0.30 4.28 -8.05
C TRP A 80 -0.54 3.46 -6.80
N LEU A 81 0.24 2.41 -6.61
CA LEU A 81 0.05 1.53 -5.47
C LEU A 81 0.48 2.14 -4.15
N ILE A 82 1.47 3.03 -4.13
CA ILE A 82 1.83 3.70 -2.88
C ILE A 82 0.65 4.54 -2.37
N LEU A 83 -0.08 5.22 -3.27
CA LEU A 83 -1.29 5.95 -2.94
C LEU A 83 -2.40 5.02 -2.44
N ALA A 84 -2.62 3.89 -3.12
CA ALA A 84 -3.64 2.92 -2.72
C ALA A 84 -3.35 2.30 -1.34
N VAL A 85 -2.09 1.92 -1.07
CA VAL A 85 -1.66 1.35 0.21
C VAL A 85 -1.73 2.41 1.32
N CYS A 86 -1.33 3.65 1.06
CA CYS A 86 -1.49 4.75 2.01
C CYS A 86 -2.97 5.06 2.30
N GLY A 87 -3.84 5.05 1.29
CA GLY A 87 -5.29 5.19 1.47
C GLY A 87 -5.88 4.06 2.33
N TYR A 88 -5.43 2.83 2.13
CA TYR A 88 -5.79 1.71 2.99
C TYR A 88 -5.25 1.87 4.42
N ALA A 89 -4.03 2.40 4.59
CA ALA A 89 -3.46 2.72 5.89
C ALA A 89 -4.27 3.77 6.65
N VAL A 90 -4.77 4.82 5.96
CA VAL A 90 -5.72 5.80 6.52
C VAL A 90 -6.98 5.10 7.01
N TYR A 91 -7.59 4.25 6.18
CA TYR A 91 -8.78 3.51 6.56
C TYR A 91 -8.57 2.65 7.82
N LEU A 92 -7.47 1.91 7.89
CA LEU A 92 -7.12 1.10 9.06
C LEU A 92 -6.82 1.94 10.29
N GLY A 93 -6.16 3.10 10.13
CA GLY A 93 -5.86 4.03 11.22
C GLY A 93 -7.14 4.56 11.90
N VAL A 94 -8.15 4.90 11.10
CA VAL A 94 -9.48 5.29 11.60
C VAL A 94 -10.18 4.14 12.33
N CYS A 95 -9.96 2.89 11.88
CA CYS A 95 -10.52 1.71 12.52
C CYS A 95 -9.89 1.35 13.88
N VAL A 96 -8.76 1.95 14.26
CA VAL A 96 -8.12 1.69 15.56
C VAL A 96 -9.04 2.04 16.73
N THR A 97 -9.66 3.23 16.70
CA THR A 97 -10.49 3.75 17.80
C THR A 97 -11.93 4.04 17.36
N ILE A 98 -12.11 4.91 16.37
CA ILE A 98 -13.42 5.50 16.05
C ILE A 98 -14.45 4.44 15.64
N SER A 99 -14.03 3.43 14.86
CA SER A 99 -14.96 2.41 14.36
C SER A 99 -15.58 1.53 15.45
N GLU A 100 -14.93 1.39 16.61
CA GLU A 100 -15.46 0.64 17.74
C GLU A 100 -16.22 1.51 18.72
N GLU A 101 -15.83 2.78 18.85
CA GLU A 101 -16.58 3.78 19.59
C GLU A 101 -17.98 3.98 18.97
N GLU A 102 -18.06 4.12 17.63
CA GLU A 102 -19.34 4.22 16.92
C GLU A 102 -20.24 2.97 17.07
N ARG A 103 -19.65 1.81 17.34
CA ARG A 103 -20.38 0.54 17.49
C ARG A 103 -20.69 0.20 18.95
N GLY A 104 -20.29 1.04 19.91
CA GLY A 104 -20.42 0.76 21.35
C GLY A 104 -19.58 -0.44 21.83
N ILE A 105 -18.66 -0.94 20.99
CA ILE A 105 -17.81 -2.10 21.32
C ILE A 105 -16.73 -1.68 22.32
N LEU A 106 -16.28 -0.44 22.25
CA LEU A 106 -15.22 0.09 23.10
C LEU A 106 -15.59 0.06 24.59
N ASP A 107 -16.85 0.34 24.93
CA ASP A 107 -17.33 0.31 26.33
C ASP A 107 -17.33 -1.11 26.90
N VAL A 108 -17.70 -2.09 26.08
CA VAL A 108 -17.63 -3.52 26.44
C VAL A 108 -16.16 -3.95 26.59
N LEU A 109 -15.27 -3.51 25.69
CA LEU A 109 -13.85 -3.84 25.75
C LEU A 109 -13.17 -3.28 27.00
N LEU A 110 -13.54 -2.06 27.42
CA LEU A 110 -13.01 -1.42 28.63
C LEU A 110 -13.62 -1.91 29.94
N SER A 111 -14.71 -2.70 29.87
CA SER A 111 -15.21 -3.42 31.04
C SER A 111 -14.31 -4.59 31.45
N ALA A 112 -13.48 -5.09 30.51
CA ALA A 112 -12.43 -6.05 30.79
C ALA A 112 -11.17 -5.34 31.35
N PRO A 113 -10.28 -6.04 32.07
CA PRO A 113 -9.07 -5.47 32.65
C PRO A 113 -7.99 -5.21 31.59
N VAL A 114 -8.26 -4.30 30.66
CA VAL A 114 -7.39 -3.89 29.55
C VAL A 114 -7.27 -2.37 29.53
N THR A 115 -6.03 -1.88 29.33
CA THR A 115 -5.77 -0.44 29.29
C THR A 115 -6.04 0.12 27.90
N ARG A 116 -6.46 1.39 27.82
CA ARG A 116 -6.69 2.09 26.54
C ARG A 116 -5.45 2.10 25.64
N THR A 117 -4.27 2.29 26.23
CA THR A 117 -2.99 2.27 25.50
C THR A 117 -2.68 0.89 24.93
N GLN A 118 -2.96 -0.19 25.66
CA GLN A 118 -2.77 -1.55 25.15
C GLN A 118 -3.65 -1.82 23.93
N VAL A 119 -4.93 -1.40 23.96
CA VAL A 119 -5.85 -1.57 22.81
C VAL A 119 -5.32 -0.85 21.57
N VAL A 120 -4.89 0.40 21.71
CA VAL A 120 -4.37 1.20 20.58
C VAL A 120 -3.09 0.60 20.02
N ILE A 121 -2.13 0.21 20.87
CA ILE A 121 -0.85 -0.36 20.42
C ILE A 121 -1.05 -1.72 19.75
N GLU A 122 -1.78 -2.64 20.37
CA GLU A 122 -1.99 -3.99 19.82
C GLU A 122 -2.72 -3.94 18.47
N LYS A 123 -3.70 -3.04 18.32
CA LYS A 123 -4.40 -2.85 17.04
C LYS A 123 -3.54 -2.21 15.97
N THR A 124 -2.80 -1.16 16.32
CA THR A 124 -1.92 -0.47 15.37
C THR A 124 -0.85 -1.44 14.85
N LEU A 125 -0.27 -2.26 15.72
CA LEU A 125 0.66 -3.33 15.32
C LEU A 125 -0.02 -4.38 14.45
N ALA A 126 -1.24 -4.82 14.77
CA ALA A 126 -1.98 -5.77 13.95
C ALA A 126 -2.24 -5.23 12.55
N PHE A 127 -2.64 -3.96 12.43
CA PHE A 127 -2.84 -3.31 11.14
C PHE A 127 -1.54 -3.08 10.37
N ALA A 128 -0.43 -2.77 11.05
CA ALA A 128 0.89 -2.68 10.41
C ALA A 128 1.30 -4.02 9.77
N VAL A 129 1.06 -5.14 10.46
CA VAL A 129 1.29 -6.50 9.94
C VAL A 129 0.36 -6.82 8.78
N LEU A 130 -0.91 -6.40 8.84
CA LEU A 130 -1.87 -6.61 7.75
C LEU A 130 -1.49 -5.83 6.47
N ILE A 131 -0.99 -4.61 6.61
CA ILE A 131 -0.44 -3.85 5.47
C ILE A 131 0.75 -4.60 4.88
N ALA A 132 1.68 -5.06 5.71
CA ALA A 132 2.84 -5.85 5.26
C ALA A 132 2.42 -7.14 4.54
N LEU A 133 1.40 -7.82 5.05
CA LEU A 133 0.84 -9.01 4.40
C LEU A 133 0.22 -8.68 3.04
N GLY A 134 -0.54 -7.59 2.94
CA GLY A 134 -1.13 -7.14 1.66
C GLY A 134 -0.06 -6.82 0.63
N VAL A 135 0.98 -6.07 1.02
CA VAL A 135 2.13 -5.75 0.17
C VAL A 135 2.90 -7.02 -0.23
N LEU A 136 3.09 -7.98 0.68
CA LEU A 136 3.73 -9.25 0.38
C LEU A 136 2.95 -10.06 -0.67
N ILE A 137 1.62 -10.14 -0.53
CA ILE A 137 0.76 -10.81 -1.51
C ILE A 137 0.86 -10.09 -2.87
N GLY A 138 0.82 -8.76 -2.88
CA GLY A 138 1.00 -7.96 -4.09
C GLY A 138 2.37 -8.19 -4.75
N HIS A 139 3.43 -8.25 -3.96
CA HIS A 139 4.79 -8.54 -4.41
C HIS A 139 4.89 -9.93 -5.05
N ILE A 140 4.36 -10.97 -4.40
CA ILE A 140 4.29 -12.32 -4.96
C ILE A 140 3.51 -12.32 -6.28
N GLY A 141 2.41 -11.56 -6.33
CA GLY A 141 1.64 -11.33 -7.55
C GLY A 141 2.49 -10.73 -8.67
N LEU A 142 3.20 -9.64 -8.42
CA LEU A 142 4.08 -8.99 -9.40
C LEU A 142 5.19 -9.92 -9.88
N VAL A 143 5.88 -10.60 -8.96
CA VAL A 143 6.95 -11.55 -9.29
C VAL A 143 6.39 -12.66 -10.18
N SER A 144 5.24 -13.24 -9.83
CA SER A 144 4.60 -14.28 -10.64
C SER A 144 4.33 -13.82 -12.07
N MET A 145 3.87 -12.57 -12.26
CA MET A 145 3.63 -12.02 -13.60
C MET A 145 4.94 -11.82 -14.38
N THR A 146 5.99 -11.30 -13.75
CA THR A 146 7.30 -11.14 -14.42
C THR A 146 7.94 -12.46 -14.84
N VAL A 147 7.59 -13.57 -14.17
CA VAL A 147 8.03 -14.93 -14.57
C VAL A 147 7.15 -15.51 -15.68
N ILE A 148 5.87 -15.17 -15.72
CA ILE A 148 4.92 -15.64 -16.75
C ILE A 148 5.18 -14.98 -18.10
N PHE A 149 5.54 -13.69 -18.12
CA PHE A 149 5.81 -12.94 -19.35
C PHE A 149 7.31 -12.97 -19.68
N ASP A 150 7.69 -13.71 -20.72
CA ASP A 150 9.09 -13.90 -21.15
C ASP A 150 9.86 -12.58 -21.36
N SER A 151 9.17 -11.54 -21.84
CA SER A 151 9.72 -10.19 -22.06
C SER A 151 10.37 -9.56 -20.80
N PHE A 152 9.94 -9.97 -19.61
CA PHE A 152 10.41 -9.43 -18.32
C PHE A 152 11.33 -10.38 -17.55
N ARG A 153 11.42 -11.65 -17.97
CA ARG A 153 12.07 -12.70 -17.20
C ARG A 153 13.57 -12.46 -16.99
N ASP A 154 14.26 -12.04 -18.05
CA ASP A 154 15.72 -11.86 -18.04
C ASP A 154 16.14 -10.38 -17.90
N THR A 155 15.19 -9.46 -18.02
CA THR A 155 15.44 -8.01 -18.02
C THR A 155 15.17 -7.34 -16.67
N VAL A 156 14.38 -7.97 -15.80
CA VAL A 156 13.96 -7.38 -14.53
C VAL A 156 14.70 -8.02 -13.35
N ASP A 157 15.50 -7.20 -12.66
CA ASP A 157 16.14 -7.59 -11.40
C ASP A 157 15.11 -7.70 -10.26
N GLN A 158 14.90 -8.93 -9.80
CA GLN A 158 13.99 -9.28 -8.71
C GLN A 158 14.36 -8.62 -7.37
N GLY A 159 15.65 -8.39 -7.12
CA GLY A 159 16.12 -7.71 -5.92
C GLY A 159 15.63 -6.26 -5.84
N ARG A 160 15.60 -5.58 -6.98
CA ARG A 160 15.07 -4.21 -7.07
C ARG A 160 13.55 -4.16 -6.93
N LEU A 161 12.82 -5.17 -7.44
CA LEU A 161 11.37 -5.27 -7.20
C LEU A 161 11.05 -5.44 -5.72
N LEU A 162 11.82 -6.27 -5.02
CA LEU A 162 11.68 -6.44 -3.58
C LEU A 162 11.97 -5.14 -2.84
N GLN A 163 13.05 -4.44 -3.20
CA GLN A 163 13.38 -3.14 -2.62
C GLN A 163 12.26 -2.12 -2.83
N SER A 164 11.69 -2.05 -4.04
CA SER A 164 10.55 -1.16 -4.33
C SER A 164 9.32 -1.51 -3.51
N SER A 165 8.99 -2.80 -3.36
CA SER A 165 7.88 -3.26 -2.52
C SER A 165 8.09 -2.92 -1.05
N LEU A 166 9.31 -3.10 -0.53
CA LEU A 166 9.65 -2.78 0.86
C LEU A 166 9.62 -1.27 1.13
N ASN A 167 10.05 -0.45 0.17
CA ASN A 167 10.04 1.01 0.30
C ASN A 167 8.65 1.61 0.49
N MET A 168 7.58 0.88 0.15
CA MET A 168 6.21 1.33 0.39
C MET A 168 5.80 1.21 1.88
N LEU A 169 6.38 0.27 2.62
CA LEU A 169 5.98 -0.04 3.99
C LEU A 169 6.22 1.12 4.97
N PRO A 170 7.40 1.78 4.98
CA PRO A 170 7.62 2.93 5.87
C PRO A 170 6.58 4.03 5.69
N SER A 171 6.26 4.40 4.45
CA SER A 171 5.27 5.42 4.14
C SER A 171 3.88 5.00 4.63
N ALA A 172 3.47 3.76 4.34
CA ALA A 172 2.17 3.25 4.77
C ALA A 172 2.05 3.16 6.30
N TRP A 173 3.09 2.69 6.99
CA TRP A 173 3.10 2.62 8.45
C TRP A 173 3.12 4.00 9.09
N PHE A 174 3.85 4.96 8.52
CA PHE A 174 3.80 6.34 8.97
C PHE A 174 2.39 6.91 8.86
N THR A 175 1.73 6.76 7.71
CA THR A 175 0.34 7.18 7.50
C THR A 175 -0.62 6.48 8.47
N LEU A 176 -0.44 5.18 8.72
CA LEU A 176 -1.24 4.41 9.68
C LEU A 176 -1.13 5.00 11.08
N VAL A 177 0.10 5.17 11.59
CA VAL A 177 0.36 5.66 12.95
C VAL A 177 -0.17 7.07 13.12
N LEU A 178 0.04 7.94 12.13
CA LEU A 178 -0.42 9.32 12.18
C LEU A 178 -1.95 9.39 12.16
N THR A 179 -2.60 8.61 11.29
CA THR A 179 -4.07 8.55 11.24
C THR A 179 -4.65 7.93 12.51
N ALA A 180 -4.02 6.90 13.07
CA ALA A 180 -4.41 6.31 14.34
C ALA A 180 -4.31 7.34 15.49
N ALA A 181 -3.23 8.12 15.53
CA ALA A 181 -3.06 9.20 16.50
C ALA A 181 -4.15 10.28 16.35
N LEU A 182 -4.42 10.76 15.13
CA LEU A 182 -5.51 11.70 14.86
C LEU A 182 -6.88 11.14 15.27
N SER A 183 -7.09 9.84 15.08
CA SER A 183 -8.33 9.16 15.44
C SER A 183 -8.55 9.03 16.95
N THR A 184 -7.51 9.26 17.77
CA THR A 184 -7.69 9.38 19.23
C THR A 184 -8.16 10.76 19.66
N ILE A 185 -7.90 11.79 18.85
CA ILE A 185 -8.24 13.20 19.14
C ILE A 185 -9.62 13.54 18.58
N VAL A 186 -9.94 13.02 17.39
CA VAL A 186 -11.14 13.36 16.63
C VAL A 186 -12.26 12.37 16.89
N ARG A 187 -13.44 12.86 17.29
CA ARG A 187 -14.64 12.03 17.59
C ARG A 187 -15.46 11.62 16.36
N ARG A 188 -15.20 12.19 15.18
CA ARG A 188 -15.96 11.94 13.95
C ARG A 188 -15.12 11.20 12.92
N ARG A 189 -15.59 10.03 12.47
CA ARG A 189 -14.93 9.19 11.47
C ARG A 189 -14.59 9.91 10.19
N ASN A 190 -15.54 10.70 9.68
CA ASN A 190 -15.35 11.43 8.41
C ASN A 190 -14.23 12.47 8.53
N VAL A 191 -14.10 13.15 9.67
CA VAL A 191 -13.06 14.18 9.88
C VAL A 191 -11.68 13.53 9.99
N ALA A 192 -11.56 12.42 10.72
CA ALA A 192 -10.31 11.68 10.82
C ALA A 192 -9.88 11.10 9.45
N ALA A 193 -10.83 10.57 8.67
CA ALA A 193 -10.56 10.08 7.33
C ALA A 193 -10.15 11.20 6.35
N THR A 194 -10.79 12.37 6.40
CA THR A 194 -10.40 13.51 5.57
C THR A 194 -9.02 14.05 5.91
N LEU A 195 -8.68 14.15 7.20
CA LEU A 195 -7.36 14.60 7.64
C LEU A 195 -6.28 13.58 7.27
N GLY A 196 -6.55 12.27 7.43
CA GLY A 196 -5.65 11.21 6.98
C GLY A 196 -5.45 11.22 5.46
N GLY A 197 -6.53 11.43 4.69
CA GLY A 197 -6.46 11.55 3.24
C GLY A 197 -5.64 12.76 2.76
N ALA A 198 -5.74 13.89 3.46
CA ALA A 198 -4.96 15.10 3.15
C ALA A 198 -3.44 14.92 3.32
N ILE A 199 -2.98 13.89 4.03
CA ILE A 199 -1.56 13.58 4.19
C ILE A 199 -1.02 12.79 2.99
N VAL A 200 -1.91 12.09 2.28
CA VAL A 200 -1.56 11.24 1.14
C VAL A 200 -1.66 11.99 -0.19
N ALA A 201 -2.47 13.06 -0.23
CA ALA A 201 -2.62 13.96 -1.37
C ALA A 201 -1.45 14.94 -1.49
#